data_AF-A0A1V4SD57-F1
#
_entry.id   AF-A0A1V4SD57-F1
#
_cell.length_a   1.000
_cell.length_b   1.000
_cell.length_c   1.000
_cell.angle_alpha   90.00
_cell.angle_beta   90.00
_cell.angle_gamma   90.00
#
_symmetry.space_group_name_H-M   'P 1'
#
loop_
_entity.id
_entity.type
_entity.pdbx_description
1 polymer ?
#
loop_
_entity_poly.entity_id
_entity_poly.type
_entity_poly.pdbx_seq_one_letter_code
_entity_poly.pdbx_strand_id
1 'polypeptide(L)'
;MKVIKPLKQGVLYKTFDNDNRSFFVVTVFSFFTFTPPGHLLSEIEMWKLAAQELGKESILDLGMPKPRGEVVLTGKFFSPGGQPVPGGKVRIKLGEIDKTLYVFGNRYWKRGPAGLFKITEPELVT
;
A
#
# COMPACT_ATOMS: atom_id res chain seq x y z
N MET A 1 -27.30 10.02 -7.54
CA MET A 1 -26.89 9.30 -8.76
C MET A 1 -27.12 7.81 -8.56
N LYS A 2 -27.77 7.11 -9.50
CA LYS A 2 -27.89 5.64 -9.44
C LYS A 2 -26.69 5.04 -10.17
N VAL A 3 -25.92 4.16 -9.51
CA VAL A 3 -24.77 3.47 -10.11
C VAL A 3 -25.21 2.07 -10.52
N ILE A 4 -25.00 1.71 -11.79
CA ILE A 4 -25.21 0.36 -12.32
C ILE A 4 -23.84 -0.17 -12.72
N LYS A 5 -23.40 -1.27 -12.11
CA LYS A 5 -22.07 -1.84 -12.31
C LYS A 5 -22.03 -3.35 -12.05
N PRO A 6 -21.07 -4.09 -12.62
CA PRO A 6 -20.81 -5.48 -12.23
C PRO A 6 -20.42 -5.62 -10.75
N LEU A 7 -20.70 -6.78 -10.14
CA LEU A 7 -20.36 -7.06 -8.73
C LEU A 7 -18.85 -7.16 -8.46
N LYS A 8 -18.06 -7.40 -9.51
CA LYS A 8 -16.60 -7.56 -9.44
C LYS A 8 -15.81 -6.26 -9.64
N GLN A 9 -16.50 -5.13 -9.77
CA GLN A 9 -15.87 -3.83 -9.99
C GLN A 9 -16.34 -2.87 -8.90
N GLY A 10 -15.40 -2.26 -8.20
CA GLY A 10 -15.67 -1.12 -7.34
C GLY A 10 -15.75 0.15 -8.18
N VAL A 11 -16.63 1.07 -7.82
CA VAL A 11 -16.73 2.38 -8.48
C VAL A 11 -16.70 3.48 -7.42
N LEU A 12 -15.71 4.35 -7.51
CA LEU A 12 -15.69 5.62 -6.79
C LEU A 12 -15.92 6.75 -7.79
N TYR A 13 -16.53 7.82 -7.31
CA TYR A 13 -16.65 9.04 -8.10
C TYR A 13 -16.46 10.25 -7.20
N LYS A 14 -15.81 11.28 -7.75
CA LYS A 14 -15.51 12.52 -7.04
C LYS A 14 -15.49 13.68 -8.02
N THR A 15 -15.96 14.84 -7.59
CA THR A 15 -15.73 16.10 -8.31
C THR A 15 -14.53 16.83 -7.73
N PHE A 16 -13.79 17.52 -8.58
CA PHE A 16 -12.78 18.49 -8.15
C PHE A 16 -12.70 19.64 -9.15
N ASP A 17 -12.32 20.82 -8.68
CA ASP A 17 -12.12 21.99 -9.53
C ASP A 17 -10.64 22.21 -9.77
N ASN A 18 -10.28 22.54 -11.01
CA ASN A 18 -8.92 22.94 -11.38
C ASN A 18 -8.99 23.95 -12.53
N ASP A 19 -8.24 25.05 -12.44
CA ASP A 19 -8.20 26.12 -13.45
C ASP A 19 -9.59 26.60 -13.91
N ASN A 20 -10.46 26.90 -12.94
CA ASN A 20 -11.84 27.36 -13.17
C ASN A 20 -12.70 26.38 -14.00
N ARG A 21 -12.33 25.10 -14.01
CA ARG A 21 -13.08 24.01 -14.61
C ARG A 21 -13.42 22.97 -13.55
N SER A 22 -14.67 22.50 -13.58
CA SER A 22 -15.12 21.39 -12.74
C SER A 22 -14.95 20.07 -13.46
N PHE A 23 -14.31 19.12 -12.82
CA PHE A 23 -14.09 17.78 -13.33
C PHE A 23 -14.92 16.78 -12.54
N PHE A 24 -15.54 15.84 -13.24
CA PHE A 24 -16.16 14.66 -12.64
C PHE A 24 -15.30 13.45 -12.93
N VAL A 25 -14.77 12.84 -11.87
CA VAL A 25 -13.92 11.65 -11.94
C VAL A 25 -14.74 10.43 -11.61
N VAL A 26 -14.61 9.40 -12.43
CA VAL A 26 -15.10 8.04 -12.15
C VAL A 26 -13.91 7.10 -12.16
N THR A 27 -13.70 6.40 -11.07
CA THR A 27 -12.61 5.45 -10.87
C THR A 27 -13.19 4.05 -10.72
N VAL A 28 -12.65 3.10 -11.48
CA VAL A 28 -13.03 1.69 -11.40
C VAL A 28 -11.91 0.89 -10.75
N PHE A 29 -12.24 0.13 -9.70
CA PHE A 29 -11.33 -0.78 -9.03
C PHE A 29 -11.61 -2.21 -9.45
N SER A 30 -10.55 -2.93 -9.82
CA SER A 30 -10.59 -4.36 -10.12
C SER A 30 -9.73 -5.08 -9.11
N PHE A 31 -10.34 -5.99 -8.35
CA PHE A 31 -9.62 -6.84 -7.41
C PHE A 31 -9.37 -8.21 -8.05
N PHE A 32 -8.13 -8.68 -8.04
CA PHE A 32 -7.73 -9.87 -8.77
C PHE A 32 -6.60 -10.65 -8.08
N THR A 33 -6.49 -11.92 -8.43
CA THR A 33 -5.41 -12.81 -7.95
C THR A 33 -4.13 -12.64 -8.78
N PHE A 34 -2.98 -12.72 -8.13
CA PHE A 34 -1.68 -12.76 -8.83
C PHE A 34 -1.30 -14.17 -9.32
N THR A 35 -1.87 -15.22 -8.74
CA THR A 35 -1.61 -16.61 -9.16
C THR A 35 -2.39 -16.94 -10.44
N PRO A 36 -1.74 -17.50 -11.48
CA PRO A 36 -2.43 -17.99 -12.66
C PRO A 36 -3.33 -19.21 -12.38
N PRO A 37 -4.52 -19.32 -13.01
CA PRO A 37 -5.14 -18.30 -13.86
C PRO A 37 -5.68 -17.12 -13.02
N GLY A 38 -5.30 -15.91 -13.41
CA GLY A 38 -5.75 -14.69 -12.75
C GLY A 38 -7.26 -14.51 -12.94
N HIS A 39 -7.98 -14.22 -11.85
CA HIS A 39 -9.42 -13.99 -11.91
C HIS A 39 -9.82 -12.77 -11.10
N LEU A 40 -10.90 -12.10 -11.55
CA LEU A 40 -11.52 -11.02 -10.81
C LEU A 40 -12.30 -11.58 -9.61
N LEU A 41 -12.08 -10.96 -8.45
CA LEU A 41 -12.78 -11.19 -7.19
C LEU A 41 -13.89 -10.14 -7.00
N SER A 42 -14.77 -10.34 -6.03
CA SER A 42 -15.86 -9.39 -5.78
C SER A 42 -15.36 -8.09 -5.15
N GLU A 43 -16.09 -6.99 -5.36
CA GLU A 43 -15.83 -5.73 -4.67
C GLU A 43 -15.97 -5.89 -3.14
N ILE A 44 -16.91 -6.72 -2.68
CA ILE A 44 -17.10 -6.98 -1.24
C ILE A 44 -15.83 -7.59 -0.63
N GLU A 45 -15.19 -8.54 -1.31
CA GLU A 45 -13.93 -9.13 -0.87
C GLU A 45 -12.79 -8.12 -0.89
N MET A 46 -12.75 -7.24 -1.89
CA MET A 46 -11.77 -6.16 -1.97
C MET A 46 -11.84 -5.25 -0.74
N TRP A 47 -13.04 -4.77 -0.38
CA TRP A 47 -13.21 -3.89 0.78
C TRP A 47 -12.90 -4.57 2.10
N LYS A 48 -13.26 -5.86 2.25
CA LYS A 48 -12.87 -6.66 3.42
C LYS A 48 -11.36 -6.77 3.55
N LEU A 49 -10.66 -7.11 2.47
CA LEU A 49 -9.21 -7.23 2.47
C LEU A 49 -8.55 -5.87 2.77
N ALA A 50 -9.02 -4.80 2.12
CA ALA A 50 -8.50 -3.45 2.34
C ALA A 50 -8.64 -3.03 3.80
N ALA A 51 -9.82 -3.25 4.42
CA ALA A 51 -10.05 -2.96 5.83
C ALA A 51 -9.16 -3.80 6.77
N GLN A 52 -8.89 -5.05 6.40
CA GLN A 52 -8.04 -5.95 7.19
C GLN A 52 -6.55 -5.58 7.11
N GLU A 53 -6.06 -5.19 5.93
CA GLU A 53 -4.62 -5.04 5.67
C GLU A 53 -4.10 -3.60 5.80
N LEU A 54 -4.92 -2.57 5.57
CA LEU A 54 -4.49 -1.18 5.62
C LEU A 54 -4.43 -0.60 7.06
N GLY A 55 -5.00 -1.30 8.05
CA GLY A 55 -5.02 -0.83 9.43
C GLY A 55 -5.80 0.48 9.62
N LYS A 56 -5.67 1.11 10.79
CA LYS A 56 -6.42 2.35 11.11
C LYS A 56 -5.88 3.61 10.43
N GLU A 57 -4.58 3.61 10.12
CA GLU A 57 -3.86 4.78 9.64
C GLU A 57 -3.75 4.86 8.12
N SER A 58 -4.11 3.80 7.38
CA SER A 58 -4.07 3.79 5.92
C SER A 58 -5.45 3.61 5.32
N ILE A 59 -5.71 4.33 4.23
CA ILE A 59 -6.96 4.28 3.48
C ILE A 59 -6.62 3.88 2.05
N LEU A 60 -7.52 3.15 1.39
CA LEU A 60 -7.36 2.83 -0.03
C LEU A 60 -7.38 4.13 -0.85
N ASP A 61 -6.45 4.27 -1.79
CA ASP A 61 -6.38 5.44 -2.67
C ASP A 61 -7.70 5.60 -3.47
N LEU A 62 -8.13 6.85 -3.65
CA LEU A 62 -9.36 7.17 -4.39
C LEU A 62 -9.23 6.89 -5.90
N GLY A 63 -8.03 6.57 -6.38
CA GLY A 63 -7.69 6.36 -7.79
C GLY A 63 -8.00 7.59 -8.64
N MET A 64 -7.70 8.77 -8.10
CA MET A 64 -7.82 10.03 -8.84
C MET A 64 -6.88 10.02 -10.07
N PRO A 65 -7.19 10.76 -11.15
CA PRO A 65 -6.32 10.85 -12.30
C PRO A 65 -4.91 11.32 -11.90
N LYS A 66 -3.90 10.58 -12.33
CA LYS A 66 -2.49 10.86 -12.07
C LYS A 66 -1.74 10.96 -13.40
N PRO A 67 -0.73 11.83 -13.53
CA PRO A 67 0.05 11.96 -14.77
C PRO A 67 0.75 10.65 -15.20
N ARG A 68 0.98 9.74 -14.25
CA ARG A 68 1.61 8.44 -14.46
C ARG A 68 0.93 7.38 -13.59
N GLY A 69 0.98 6.13 -14.06
CA GLY A 69 0.63 4.99 -13.24
C GLY A 69 1.62 4.83 -12.08
N GLU A 70 1.13 4.33 -10.96
CA GLU A 70 1.92 4.08 -9.75
C GLU A 70 1.64 2.71 -9.18
N VAL A 71 2.58 2.20 -8.39
CA VAL A 71 2.41 0.99 -7.60
C VAL A 71 2.57 1.36 -6.14
N VAL A 72 1.50 1.19 -5.38
CA VAL A 72 1.46 1.40 -3.93
C VAL A 72 1.42 0.02 -3.27
N LEU A 73 2.35 -0.21 -2.34
CA LEU A 73 2.47 -1.46 -1.61
C LEU A 73 2.32 -1.19 -0.11
N THR A 74 1.42 -1.93 0.52
CA THR A 74 1.40 -2.14 1.98
C THR A 74 1.78 -3.59 2.25
N GLY A 75 2.50 -3.83 3.35
CA GLY A 75 2.90 -5.19 3.70
C GLY A 75 3.69 -5.26 5.00
N LYS A 76 3.92 -6.50 5.44
CA LYS A 76 4.72 -6.83 6.62
C LYS A 76 6.00 -7.55 6.18
N PHE A 77 7.09 -7.30 6.89
CA PHE A 77 8.31 -8.06 6.73
C PHE A 77 8.24 -9.31 7.61
N PHE A 78 8.62 -10.45 7.04
CA PHE A 78 8.79 -11.71 7.78
C PHE A 78 10.24 -12.16 7.60
N SER A 79 10.90 -12.38 8.72
CA SER A 79 12.28 -12.80 8.82
C SER A 79 12.49 -14.19 8.20
N PRO A 80 13.60 -14.41 7.46
CA PRO A 80 13.93 -15.72 6.92
C PRO A 80 14.01 -16.78 8.02
N GLY A 81 13.25 -17.87 7.88
CA GLY A 81 13.22 -18.96 8.87
C GLY A 81 12.63 -18.58 10.23
N GLY A 82 11.93 -17.44 10.34
CA GLY A 82 11.32 -16.96 11.58
C GLY A 82 12.33 -16.53 12.65
N GLN A 83 13.61 -16.35 12.28
CA GLN A 83 14.65 -15.95 13.21
C GLN A 83 14.67 -14.42 13.36
N PRO A 84 14.59 -13.87 14.59
CA PRO A 84 14.63 -12.42 14.78
C PRO A 84 15.88 -11.78 14.17
N VAL A 85 15.70 -10.80 13.28
CA VAL A 85 16.78 -10.06 12.62
C VAL A 85 16.60 -8.55 12.77
N PRO A 86 17.67 -7.74 12.78
CA PRO A 86 17.52 -6.27 12.85
C PRO A 86 16.87 -5.67 11.60
N GLY A 87 16.83 -6.42 10.50
CA GLY A 87 16.20 -6.01 9.25
C GLY A 87 16.51 -6.97 8.11
N GLY A 88 15.97 -6.66 6.93
CA GLY A 88 16.15 -7.45 5.72
C GLY A 88 15.77 -6.68 4.46
N LYS A 89 15.81 -7.39 3.34
CA LYS A 89 15.41 -6.85 2.03
C LYS A 89 14.08 -7.47 1.61
N VAL A 90 13.20 -6.65 1.05
CA VAL A 90 12.00 -7.10 0.33
C VAL A 90 12.06 -6.57 -1.09
N ARG A 91 11.51 -7.32 -2.04
CA ARG A 91 11.49 -6.93 -3.46
C ARG A 91 10.08 -7.05 -4.01
N ILE A 92 9.66 -6.04 -4.74
CA ILE A 92 8.46 -6.08 -5.59
C ILE A 92 8.88 -6.07 -7.04
N LYS A 93 8.30 -6.96 -7.84
CA LYS A 93 8.44 -6.99 -9.30
C LYS A 93 7.07 -7.06 -9.96
N LEU A 94 6.74 -6.07 -10.78
CA LEU A 94 5.49 -5.98 -11.52
C LEU A 94 5.74 -5.38 -12.91
N GLY A 95 5.71 -6.22 -13.95
CA GLY A 95 6.11 -5.79 -15.29
C GLY A 95 7.55 -5.24 -15.29
N GLU A 96 7.70 -3.99 -15.73
CA GLU A 96 8.99 -3.27 -15.75
C GLU A 96 9.39 -2.71 -14.37
N ILE A 97 8.47 -2.69 -13.40
CA ILE A 97 8.76 -2.19 -12.06
C ILE A 97 9.51 -3.27 -11.30
N ASP A 98 10.70 -2.94 -10.81
CA ASP A 98 11.56 -3.82 -10.04
C ASP A 98 12.24 -3.02 -8.93
N LYS A 99 11.71 -3.11 -7.71
CA LYS A 99 12.14 -2.29 -6.59
C LYS A 99 12.48 -3.15 -5.38
N THR A 100 13.65 -2.92 -4.80
CA THR A 100 14.07 -3.50 -3.53
C THR A 100 14.01 -2.44 -2.43
N LEU A 101 13.42 -2.80 -1.30
CA LEU A 101 13.33 -1.98 -0.10
C LEU A 101 14.11 -2.66 1.02
N TYR A 102 14.75 -1.84 1.87
CA TYR A 102 15.33 -2.31 3.13
C TYR A 102 14.33 -2.04 4.26
N VAL A 103 14.01 -3.07 5.01
CA VAL A 103 13.13 -2.99 6.17
C VAL A 103 13.95 -3.23 7.42
N PHE A 104 13.75 -2.42 8.44
CA PHE A 104 14.44 -2.50 9.72
C PHE A 104 13.43 -2.40 10.85
N GLY A 105 13.76 -2.96 12.02
CA GLY A 105 12.98 -2.69 13.22
C GLY A 105 13.03 -1.24 13.64
N ASN A 106 12.17 -0.89 14.59
CA ASN A 106 12.07 0.48 15.09
C ASN A 106 13.41 0.96 15.64
N ARG A 107 13.65 2.26 15.47
CA ARG A 107 14.86 2.95 15.94
C ARG A 107 14.45 4.24 16.61
N TYR A 108 15.21 4.63 17.63
CA TYR A 108 14.91 5.79 18.44
C TYR A 108 16.14 6.67 18.59
N TRP A 109 15.94 7.97 18.67
CA TRP A 109 16.99 8.90 19.08
C TRP A 109 17.14 8.85 20.60
N LYS A 110 18.32 8.49 21.09
CA LYS A 110 18.65 8.45 22.52
C LYS A 110 19.83 9.38 22.81
N ARG A 111 19.83 10.01 23.99
CA ARG A 111 20.93 10.87 24.44
C ARG A 111 22.06 10.00 24.98
N GLY A 112 23.24 10.13 24.41
CA GLY A 112 24.43 9.41 24.82
C GLY A 112 25.14 10.05 26.02
N PRO A 113 26.18 9.38 26.56
CA PRO A 113 26.92 9.86 27.74
C PRO A 113 27.58 11.23 27.55
N ALA A 114 28.00 11.56 26.32
CA ALA A 114 28.56 12.86 25.96
C ALA A 114 27.48 13.95 25.71
N GLY A 115 26.22 13.67 26.03
CA GLY A 115 25.10 14.61 25.84
C GLY A 115 24.58 14.71 24.39
N LEU A 116 25.22 14.06 23.42
CA LEU A 116 24.83 14.02 22.01
C LEU A 116 23.72 12.99 21.73
N PHE A 117 22.82 13.27 20.79
CA PHE A 117 21.83 12.30 20.34
C PHE A 117 22.44 11.29 19.38
N LYS A 118 22.18 10.00 19.62
CA LYS A 118 22.55 8.89 18.75
C LYS A 118 21.32 8.04 18.46
N ILE A 119 21.16 7.62 17.21
CA ILE A 119 20.12 6.67 16.81
C ILE A 119 20.47 5.26 17.30
N THR A 120 19.51 4.53 17.83
CA THR A 120 19.72 3.14 18.27
C THR A 120 20.03 2.21 17.09
N GLU A 121 20.60 1.05 17.38
CA GLU A 121 20.49 -0.07 16.45
C GLU A 121 19.02 -0.44 16.24
N PRO A 122 18.66 -1.04 15.08
CA PRO A 122 17.31 -1.55 14.86
C PRO A 122 16.92 -2.59 15.91
N GLU A 123 15.69 -2.49 16.42
CA GLU A 123 15.07 -3.59 17.15
C GLU A 123 14.94 -4.83 16.25
N LEU A 124 14.95 -6.02 16.86
CA LEU A 124 14.75 -7.25 16.11
C LEU A 124 13.30 -7.34 15.63
N VAL A 125 13.12 -7.73 14.37
CA VAL A 125 11.83 -8.01 13.73
C VAL A 125 11.76 -9.48 13.35
N THR A 126 10.56 -10.05 13.47
CA THR A 126 10.23 -11.42 13.09
C THR A 126 9.28 -11.46 11.92
#